data_AF-A0AAD6VBU9-F1
#
_entry.id   AF-A0AAD6VBU9-F1
#
_cell.length_a   1.000
_cell.length_b   1.000
_cell.length_c   1.000
_cell.angle_alpha   90.00
_cell.angle_beta   90.00
_cell.angle_gamma   90.00
#
_symmetry.space_group_name_H-M   'P 1'
#
loop_
_entity.id
_entity.type
_entity.pdbx_description
1 polymer ?
#
loop_
_entity_poly.entity_id
_entity_poly.type
_entity_poly.pdbx_seq_one_letter_code
_entity_poly.pdbx_strand_id
1 'polypeptide(L)'
;SLYTLFPDVEPACITAVITHNLAAADLYKLDARIREADPTYNLGATGMLELSVGKHRTYKTFSSTLSIPLHTYFAILGAHLAGHAGPGIYFHRYLEHLELLVLEFDWAAVLEYHMRFFNRRRRDMLQGAYQGWGDVETSLLSTLVYPHRK
;
A
#
# COMPACT_ATOMS: atom_id res chain seq x y z
N SER A 1 3.10 22.82 5.07
CA SER A 1 1.99 21.94 5.48
C SER A 1 2.02 20.66 4.64
N LEU A 2 1.54 19.51 5.12
CA LEU A 2 1.51 18.27 4.35
C LEU A 2 0.74 18.43 3.03
N TYR A 3 -0.36 19.17 3.03
CA TYR A 3 -1.16 19.44 1.82
C TYR A 3 -0.38 20.20 0.73
N THR A 4 0.64 20.97 1.11
CA THR A 4 1.51 21.68 0.15
C THR A 4 2.57 20.75 -0.45
N LEU A 5 2.99 19.72 0.29
CA LEU A 5 3.98 18.74 -0.16
C LEU A 5 3.35 17.66 -1.06
N PHE A 6 2.06 17.39 -0.86
CA PHE A 6 1.31 16.36 -1.59
C PHE A 6 0.03 16.94 -2.19
N PRO A 7 0.13 17.91 -3.13
CA PRO A 7 -1.03 18.59 -3.70
C PRO A 7 -1.95 17.64 -4.50
N ASP A 8 -1.39 16.57 -5.05
CA ASP A 8 -2.13 15.62 -5.88
C ASP A 8 -2.90 14.58 -5.06
N VAL A 9 -2.60 14.46 -3.76
CA VAL A 9 -3.25 13.51 -2.85
C VAL A 9 -4.45 14.18 -2.19
N GLU A 10 -5.59 13.50 -2.19
CA GLU A 10 -6.79 14.01 -1.53
C GLU A 10 -6.53 14.29 -0.04
N PRO A 11 -6.97 15.44 0.52
CA PRO A 11 -6.76 15.77 1.93
C PRO A 11 -7.24 14.68 2.90
N ALA A 12 -8.37 14.04 2.61
CA ALA A 12 -8.90 12.93 3.40
C ALA A 12 -7.95 11.72 3.43
N CYS A 13 -7.27 11.43 2.31
CA CYS A 13 -6.28 10.36 2.24
C CYS A 13 -5.04 10.72 3.07
N ILE A 14 -4.54 11.96 3.00
CA ILE A 14 -3.42 12.43 3.84
C ILE A 14 -3.77 12.26 5.32
N THR A 15 -4.96 12.71 5.73
CA THR A 15 -5.46 12.53 7.10
C THR A 15 -5.55 11.05 7.48
N ALA A 16 -6.04 10.18 6.59
CA ALA A 16 -6.10 8.74 6.83
C ALA A 16 -4.71 8.09 6.96
N VAL A 17 -3.68 8.59 6.27
CA VAL A 17 -2.31 8.11 6.44
C VAL A 17 -1.76 8.47 7.81
N ILE A 18 -1.81 9.76 8.20
CA ILE A 18 -1.23 10.23 9.46
C ILE A 18 -1.99 9.74 10.70
N THR A 19 -3.27 9.39 10.54
CA THR A 19 -4.08 8.77 11.61
C THR A 19 -4.06 7.24 11.55
N HIS A 20 -3.24 6.65 10.68
CA HIS A 20 -3.10 5.20 10.49
C HIS A 20 -4.44 4.48 10.18
N ASN A 21 -5.35 5.16 9.50
CA ASN A 21 -6.66 4.65 9.12
C ASN A 21 -6.76 4.18 7.66
N LEU A 22 -5.77 4.47 6.81
CA LEU A 22 -5.74 3.98 5.43
C LEU A 22 -5.37 2.49 5.37
N ALA A 23 -6.29 1.63 4.91
CA ALA A 23 -6.05 0.19 4.76
C ALA A 23 -5.21 -0.12 3.52
N ALA A 24 -4.57 -1.29 3.49
CA ALA A 24 -3.75 -1.72 2.34
C ALA A 24 -4.56 -1.76 1.03
N ALA A 25 -5.83 -2.19 1.10
CA ALA A 25 -6.72 -2.24 -0.06
C ALA A 25 -7.08 -0.85 -0.62
N ASP A 26 -6.88 0.21 0.16
CA ASP A 26 -7.19 1.60 -0.20
C ASP A 26 -5.94 2.40 -0.63
N LEU A 27 -4.74 1.80 -0.58
CA LEU A 27 -3.48 2.48 -0.93
C LEU A 27 -3.53 3.09 -2.33
N TYR A 28 -4.25 2.47 -3.27
CA TYR A 28 -4.40 2.97 -4.65
C TYR A 28 -4.94 4.40 -4.72
N LYS A 29 -5.65 4.88 -3.68
CA LYS A 29 -6.15 6.26 -3.58
C LYS A 29 -5.02 7.29 -3.48
N LEU A 30 -3.80 6.87 -3.14
CA LEU A 30 -2.60 7.72 -3.11
C LEU A 30 -1.92 7.87 -4.47
N ASP A 31 -2.41 7.19 -5.51
CA ASP A 31 -1.89 7.30 -6.85
C ASP A 31 -2.69 8.32 -7.67
N ALA A 32 -2.08 9.46 -7.99
CA ALA A 32 -2.72 10.52 -8.76
C ALA A 32 -3.16 10.06 -10.16
N ARG A 33 -2.42 9.13 -10.78
CA ARG A 33 -2.69 8.60 -12.14
C ARG A 33 -4.01 7.84 -12.19
N ILE A 34 -4.40 7.24 -11.06
CA ILE A 34 -5.64 6.50 -10.92
C ILE A 34 -6.83 7.46 -10.95
N ARG A 35 -6.72 8.66 -10.37
CA ARG A 35 -7.82 9.63 -10.36
C ARG A 35 -8.16 10.15 -11.77
N GLU A 36 -7.16 10.18 -12.65
CA GLU A 36 -7.31 10.61 -14.05
C GLU A 36 -7.85 9.50 -14.97
N ALA A 37 -7.82 8.23 -14.55
CA ALA A 37 -8.38 7.14 -15.32
C ALA A 37 -9.91 7.12 -15.21
N ASP A 38 -10.58 7.32 -16.34
CA ASP A 38 -12.04 7.33 -16.49
C ASP A 38 -12.70 6.15 -15.77
N PRO A 39 -13.85 6.36 -15.09
CA PRO A 39 -14.61 5.27 -14.50
C PRO A 39 -14.97 4.26 -15.58
N THR A 40 -14.45 3.04 -15.46
CA THR A 40 -14.84 1.95 -16.34
C THR A 40 -16.23 1.51 -15.89
N TYR A 41 -17.21 1.65 -16.76
CA TYR A 41 -18.55 1.13 -16.53
C TYR A 41 -18.60 -0.29 -17.09
N ASN A 42 -18.97 -1.26 -16.26
CA ASN A 42 -19.21 -2.63 -16.71
C ASN A 42 -20.72 -2.86 -16.79
N LEU A 43 -21.18 -3.56 -17.81
CA LEU A 43 -22.57 -4.00 -17.88
C LEU A 43 -22.74 -5.19 -16.94
N GLY A 44 -23.46 -4.99 -15.83
CA GLY A 44 -23.74 -6.04 -14.86
C GLY A 44 -24.62 -7.15 -15.45
N ALA A 45 -24.64 -8.32 -14.80
CA ALA A 45 -25.40 -9.49 -15.24
C ALA A 45 -26.93 -9.23 -15.35
N THR A 46 -27.42 -8.17 -14.73
CA THR A 46 -28.81 -7.70 -14.77
C THR A 46 -29.08 -6.67 -15.87
N GLY A 47 -28.09 -6.34 -16.71
CA GLY A 47 -28.22 -5.31 -17.76
C GLY A 47 -28.16 -3.87 -17.25
N MET A 48 -27.91 -3.66 -15.95
CA MET A 48 -27.63 -2.34 -15.40
C MET A 48 -26.15 -1.97 -15.60
N LEU A 49 -25.90 -0.69 -15.88
CA LEU A 49 -24.56 -0.13 -15.85
C LEU A 49 -24.06 -0.15 -14.41
N GLU A 50 -23.20 -1.11 -14.07
CA GLU A 50 -22.52 -1.12 -12.79
C GLU A 50 -21.27 -0.27 -12.92
N LEU A 51 -21.21 0.79 -12.10
CA LEU A 51 -19.97 1.52 -11.90
C LEU A 51 -18.96 0.48 -11.39
N SER A 52 -17.99 0.09 -12.20
CA SER A 52 -16.84 -0.67 -11.71
C SER A 52 -15.94 0.31 -10.96
N VAL A 53 -16.45 0.86 -9.85
CA VAL A 53 -15.65 1.11 -8.65
C VAL A 53 -15.35 -0.26 -8.05
N GLY A 54 -14.80 -1.15 -8.89
CA GLY A 54 -14.62 -2.54 -8.59
C GLY A 54 -13.66 -2.62 -7.42
N LYS A 55 -14.00 -3.47 -6.47
CA LYS A 55 -13.29 -3.84 -5.23
C LYS A 55 -11.77 -4.03 -5.33
N HIS A 56 -11.22 -4.02 -6.53
CA HIS A 56 -9.80 -3.95 -6.81
C HIS A 56 -9.65 -3.15 -8.10
N ARG A 57 -9.19 -1.88 -8.03
CA ARG A 57 -8.25 -1.44 -9.06
C ARG A 57 -7.06 -2.35 -8.87
N THR A 58 -7.13 -3.49 -9.55
CA THR A 58 -6.30 -4.67 -9.33
C THR A 58 -4.88 -4.19 -9.32
N TYR A 59 -4.17 -4.46 -8.22
CA TYR A 59 -2.75 -4.27 -8.23
C TYR A 59 -2.19 -5.25 -9.27
N LYS A 60 -2.18 -4.88 -10.55
CA LYS A 60 -1.92 -5.80 -11.67
C LYS A 60 -0.47 -6.24 -11.66
N THR A 61 0.42 -5.32 -11.31
CA THR A 61 1.84 -5.60 -11.05
C THR A 61 2.38 -4.66 -9.98
N PHE A 62 3.42 -5.11 -9.26
CA PHE A 62 4.13 -4.29 -8.29
C PHE A 62 4.53 -2.92 -8.84
N SER A 63 5.26 -2.92 -9.96
CA SER A 63 5.84 -1.71 -10.56
C SER A 63 4.79 -0.76 -11.12
N SER A 64 3.69 -1.27 -11.67
CA SER A 64 2.68 -0.41 -12.31
C SER A 64 1.66 0.15 -11.32
N THR A 65 1.37 -0.55 -10.22
CA THR A 65 0.18 -0.24 -9.39
C THR A 65 0.40 -0.16 -7.89
N LEU A 66 1.38 -0.87 -7.29
CA LEU A 66 1.59 -0.82 -5.84
C LEU A 66 2.73 0.10 -5.43
N SER A 67 3.82 0.11 -6.20
CA SER A 67 5.04 0.82 -5.82
C SER A 67 4.80 2.31 -5.60
N ILE A 68 4.15 2.99 -6.54
CA ILE A 68 3.88 4.44 -6.44
C ILE A 68 3.04 4.80 -5.21
N PRO A 69 1.82 4.25 -5.01
CA PRO A 69 1.03 4.60 -3.82
C PRO A 69 1.72 4.22 -2.50
N LEU A 70 2.52 3.15 -2.49
CA LEU A 70 3.27 2.75 -1.30
C LEU A 70 4.42 3.71 -0.97
N HIS A 71 5.15 4.19 -1.98
CA HIS A 71 6.16 5.25 -1.79
C HIS A 71 5.51 6.55 -1.32
N THR A 72 4.36 6.94 -1.90
CA THR A 72 3.59 8.11 -1.45
C THR A 72 3.15 7.97 0.00
N TYR A 73 2.69 6.78 0.42
CA TYR A 73 2.32 6.49 1.80
C TYR A 73 3.48 6.77 2.78
N PHE A 74 4.65 6.20 2.51
CA PHE A 74 5.82 6.39 3.36
C PHE A 74 6.40 7.81 3.30
N ALA A 75 6.29 8.49 2.16
CA ALA A 75 6.69 9.90 2.04
C ALA A 75 5.80 10.80 2.92
N ILE A 76 4.48 10.60 2.92
CA ILE A 76 3.55 11.33 3.80
C ILE A 76 3.87 11.07 5.26
N LEU A 77 4.06 9.80 5.65
CA LEU A 77 4.45 9.46 7.02
C LEU A 77 5.80 10.06 7.41
N GLY A 78 6.81 9.97 6.54
CA GLY A 78 8.14 10.53 6.79
C GLY A 78 8.10 12.03 7.00
N ALA A 79 7.32 12.75 6.17
CA ALA A 79 7.11 14.19 6.33
C ALA A 79 6.34 14.53 7.62
N HIS A 80 5.35 13.72 7.99
CA HIS A 80 4.59 13.91 9.24
C HIS A 80 5.45 13.66 10.49
N LEU A 81 6.32 12.66 10.43
CA LEU A 81 7.20 12.25 11.51
C LEU A 81 8.53 13.02 11.51
N ALA A 82 8.69 14.04 10.65
CA ALA A 82 9.93 14.81 10.54
C ALA A 82 10.43 15.25 11.92
N GLY A 83 11.67 14.85 12.25
CA GLY A 83 12.27 15.02 13.58
C GLY A 83 12.37 13.75 14.42
N HIS A 84 11.68 12.67 14.04
CA HIS A 84 11.83 11.36 14.67
C HIS A 84 12.85 10.53 13.88
N ALA A 85 13.99 10.23 14.51
CA ALA A 85 14.96 9.30 13.95
C ALA A 85 14.40 7.87 14.00
N GLY A 86 14.60 7.08 12.95
CA GLY A 86 14.24 5.66 12.93
C GLY A 86 13.22 5.26 11.87
N PRO A 87 11.97 5.77 11.86
CA PRO A 87 10.91 5.24 11.00
C PRO A 87 11.29 5.08 9.52
N GLY A 88 12.05 6.04 8.98
CA GLY A 88 12.54 5.99 7.60
C GLY A 88 13.37 4.75 7.26
N ILE A 89 14.24 4.25 8.17
CA ILE A 89 15.04 3.04 7.89
C ILE A 89 14.15 1.80 7.82
N TYR A 90 13.12 1.73 8.65
CA TYR A 90 12.20 0.59 8.66
C TYR A 90 11.34 0.56 7.39
N PHE A 91 10.86 1.73 6.93
CA PHE A 91 10.12 1.84 5.67
C PHE A 91 10.98 1.45 4.47
N HIS A 92 12.24 1.87 4.44
CA HIS A 92 13.17 1.52 3.37
C HIS A 92 13.43 0.00 3.31
N ARG A 93 13.70 -0.63 4.46
CA ARG A 93 13.88 -2.09 4.54
C ARG A 93 12.65 -2.85 4.06
N TYR A 94 11.46 -2.38 4.37
CA TYR A 94 10.23 -2.99 3.89
C TYR A 94 10.10 -2.93 2.36
N LEU A 95 10.38 -1.76 1.77
CA LEU A 95 10.32 -1.57 0.32
C LEU A 95 11.31 -2.50 -0.40
N GLU A 96 12.56 -2.54 0.06
CA GLU A 96 13.60 -3.42 -0.47
C GLU A 96 13.19 -4.91 -0.35
N HIS A 97 12.68 -5.31 0.81
CA HIS A 97 12.21 -6.68 1.02
C HIS A 97 11.08 -7.05 0.05
N LEU A 98 10.12 -6.15 -0.15
CA LEU A 98 9.00 -6.38 -1.05
C LEU A 98 9.47 -6.48 -2.51
N GLU A 99 10.44 -5.67 -2.93
CA GLU A 99 11.07 -5.77 -4.25
C GLU A 99 11.74 -7.13 -4.47
N LEU A 100 12.49 -7.63 -3.49
CA LEU A 100 13.11 -8.95 -3.55
C LEU A 100 12.07 -10.07 -3.70
N LEU A 101 10.97 -10.00 -2.93
CA LEU A 101 9.90 -10.99 -3.05
C LEU A 101 9.25 -10.97 -4.43
N VAL A 102 9.03 -9.78 -5.01
CA VAL A 102 8.43 -9.64 -6.34
C VAL A 102 9.32 -10.25 -7.42
N LEU A 103 10.64 -10.24 -7.26
CA LEU A 103 11.55 -10.87 -8.20
C LEU A 103 11.44 -12.39 -8.17
N GLU A 104 11.37 -12.99 -6.97
CA GLU A 104 11.48 -14.43 -6.79
C GLU A 104 10.15 -15.20 -6.77
N PHE A 105 9.04 -14.55 -6.41
CA PHE A 105 7.77 -15.22 -6.12
C PHE A 105 6.59 -14.66 -6.92
N ASP A 106 5.54 -15.47 -7.04
CA ASP A 106 4.33 -15.10 -7.76
C ASP A 106 3.68 -13.84 -7.18
N TRP A 107 3.27 -12.94 -8.07
CA TRP A 107 2.76 -11.63 -7.66
C TRP A 107 1.52 -11.72 -6.76
N ALA A 108 0.60 -12.67 -7.03
CA ALA A 108 -0.59 -12.85 -6.21
C ALA A 108 -0.26 -13.20 -4.75
N ALA A 109 0.74 -14.07 -4.56
CA ALA A 109 1.23 -14.46 -3.24
C ALA A 109 1.89 -13.28 -2.50
N VAL A 110 2.73 -12.52 -3.21
CA VAL A 110 3.39 -11.32 -2.66
C VAL A 110 2.39 -10.22 -2.32
N LEU A 111 1.36 -10.03 -3.13
CA LEU A 111 0.29 -9.06 -2.87
C LEU A 111 -0.50 -9.45 -1.62
N GLU A 112 -0.87 -10.71 -1.45
CA GLU A 112 -1.56 -11.19 -0.25
C GLU A 112 -0.70 -11.01 1.02
N TYR A 113 0.60 -11.31 0.93
CA TYR A 113 1.56 -11.03 1.99
C TYR A 113 1.59 -9.54 2.35
N HIS A 114 1.76 -8.66 1.35
CA HIS A 114 1.75 -7.22 1.53
C HIS A 114 0.47 -6.75 2.25
N MET A 115 -0.70 -7.20 1.79
CA MET A 115 -1.99 -6.79 2.36
C MET A 115 -2.09 -7.13 3.86
N ARG A 116 -1.68 -8.33 4.26
CA ARG A 116 -1.74 -8.76 5.66
C ARG A 116 -0.68 -8.08 6.52
N PHE A 117 0.55 -8.00 6.01
CA PHE A 117 1.67 -7.35 6.70
C PHE A 117 1.36 -5.86 6.93
N PHE A 118 1.00 -5.13 5.88
CA PHE A 118 0.69 -3.71 5.92
C PHE A 118 -0.41 -3.42 6.95
N ASN A 119 -1.53 -4.15 6.90
CA ASN A 119 -2.65 -3.92 7.81
C ASN A 119 -2.29 -4.20 9.28
N ARG A 120 -1.34 -5.11 9.53
CA ARG A 120 -0.79 -5.33 10.88
C ARG A 120 0.09 -4.14 11.31
N ARG A 121 1.06 -3.73 10.49
CA ARG A 121 1.95 -2.61 10.83
C ARG A 121 1.23 -1.28 10.97
N ARG A 122 0.16 -1.07 10.19
CA ARG A 122 -0.77 0.03 10.38
C ARG A 122 -1.36 0.06 11.79
N ARG A 123 -1.77 -1.09 12.35
CA ARG A 123 -2.28 -1.16 13.73
C ARG A 123 -1.19 -0.93 14.77
N ASP A 124 0.01 -1.45 14.54
CA ASP A 124 1.15 -1.24 15.45
C ASP A 124 1.47 0.27 15.58
N MET A 125 1.39 1.00 14.46
CA MET A 125 1.62 2.45 14.45
C MET A 125 0.59 3.26 15.24
N LEU A 126 -0.63 2.75 15.50
CA LEU A 126 -1.57 3.40 16.43
C LEU A 126 -1.02 3.49 17.85
N GLN A 127 -0.06 2.64 18.20
CA GLN A 127 0.66 2.64 19.48
C GLN A 127 2.04 3.29 19.37
N GLY A 128 2.36 3.94 18.23
CA GLY A 128 3.68 4.53 17.97
C GLY A 128 4.79 3.52 17.67
N ALA A 129 4.46 2.24 17.42
CA ALA A 129 5.44 1.21 17.11
C ALA A 129 5.71 1.14 15.59
N TYR A 130 6.84 1.70 15.15
CA TYR A 130 7.25 1.75 13.73
C TYR A 130 8.27 0.68 13.36
N GLN A 131 8.98 0.10 14.33
CA GLN A 131 10.07 -0.84 14.09
C GLN A 131 9.66 -2.09 13.33
N GLY A 132 8.40 -2.53 13.50
CA GLY A 132 7.87 -3.73 12.86
C GLY A 132 7.83 -3.66 11.33
N TRP A 133 7.94 -2.47 10.72
CA TRP A 133 8.10 -2.35 9.26
C TRP A 133 9.44 -2.92 8.78
N GLY A 134 10.49 -2.82 9.59
CA GLY A 134 11.82 -3.32 9.24
C GLY A 134 12.02 -4.81 9.51
N ASP A 135 11.01 -5.48 10.08
CA ASP A 135 11.06 -6.90 10.45
C ASP A 135 10.39 -7.76 9.38
N VAL A 136 11.00 -8.92 9.11
CA VAL A 136 10.43 -9.93 8.21
C VAL A 136 9.47 -10.83 8.96
N GLU A 137 8.23 -10.97 8.47
CA GLU A 137 7.24 -11.84 9.10
C GLU A 137 7.31 -13.27 8.52
N THR A 138 8.24 -14.06 9.05
CA THR A 138 8.56 -15.42 8.58
C THR A 138 7.35 -16.35 8.54
N SER A 139 6.42 -16.25 9.49
CA SER A 139 5.19 -17.06 9.50
C SER A 139 4.24 -16.72 8.35
N LEU A 140 4.15 -15.44 7.96
CA LEU A 140 3.36 -15.07 6.78
C LEU A 140 4.05 -15.51 5.50
N LEU A 141 5.37 -15.35 5.41
CA LEU A 141 6.14 -15.78 4.24
C LEU A 141 6.05 -17.28 4.01
N SER A 142 6.21 -18.09 5.05
CA SER A 142 6.13 -19.56 4.94
C SER A 142 4.76 -20.04 4.50
N THR A 143 3.70 -19.34 4.93
CA THR A 143 2.32 -19.71 4.63
C THR A 143 1.88 -19.22 3.25
N LEU A 144 2.28 -18.01 2.85
CA LEU A 144 1.69 -17.31 1.70
C LEU A 144 2.63 -17.14 0.52
N VAL A 145 3.95 -17.11 0.72
CA VAL A 145 4.91 -16.71 -0.32
C VAL A 145 5.79 -17.87 -0.74
N TYR A 146 6.45 -18.55 0.20
CA TYR A 146 7.39 -19.63 -0.10
C TYR A 146 6.81 -20.80 -0.91
N PRO A 147 5.53 -21.18 -0.78
CA PRO A 147 4.93 -22.21 -1.64
C PRO A 147 4.78 -21.81 -3.12
N HIS A 148 4.96 -20.53 -3.46
CA HIS A 148 4.65 -19.94 -4.77
C HIS A 148 5.88 -19.31 -5.43
N ARG A 149 7.00 -20.03 -5.44
CA ARG A 149 8.23 -19.61 -6.14
C ARG A 149 8.05 -19.78 -7.65
N LYS A 150 8.56 -18.82 -8.43
CA LYS A 150 8.55 -18.85 -9.90
C LYS A 150 9.43 -19.94 -10.48
#